data_AF-A0A8T5MI02-F1
#
_entry.id   AF-A0A8T5MI02-F1
#
_cell.length_a   1.000
_cell.length_b   1.000
_cell.length_c   1.000
_cell.angle_alpha   90.00
_cell.angle_beta   90.00
_cell.angle_gamma   90.00
#
_symmetry.space_group_name_H-M   'P 1'
#
loop_
_entity.id
_entity.type
_entity.pdbx_description
1 polymer ?
#
loop_
_entity_poly.entity_id
_entity_poly.type
_entity_poly.pdbx_seq_one_letter_code
_entity_poly.pdbx_strand_id
1 'polypeptide(L)'
;MGRKSLIIFLGILVLLIIFFGFWSSNQESEIINKSQCLPNWCFDSLNWSECAQVGGRQTDSYLCVNPVKIPGPFDISIIGDGDCIKKTNQALDLLKEKSPSDYVYVTNYIHTIECPEDIYSINSGLGGIKIQYPPRFYFNKGEEGYYNSEQDTIWFASAFVHEACHSNLYYNYFFENQEVYTDSQVPMEAYSLEYGEHYCQDVQYEILKKLGAEGYNFDHFHDVDNWW
;
A
#
# COMPACT_ATOMS: atom_id res chain seq x y z
N MET A 1 47.68 3.60 -49.43
CA MET A 1 47.61 4.46 -48.22
C MET A 1 49.03 4.82 -47.79
N GLY A 2 49.34 6.10 -47.65
CA GLY A 2 50.65 6.54 -47.17
C GLY A 2 50.86 6.19 -45.69
N ARG A 3 52.11 6.00 -45.28
CA ARG A 3 52.50 5.68 -43.87
C ARG A 3 51.82 6.60 -42.84
N LYS A 4 51.56 7.86 -43.18
CA LYS A 4 50.87 8.83 -42.32
C LYS A 4 49.40 8.50 -42.06
N SER A 5 48.69 7.96 -43.06
CA SER A 5 47.28 7.58 -42.92
C SER A 5 47.08 6.34 -42.03
N LEU A 6 48.06 5.44 -42.00
CA LEU A 6 48.00 4.23 -41.15
C LEU A 6 48.17 4.56 -39.66
N ILE A 7 49.05 5.53 -39.34
CA ILE A 7 49.31 5.95 -37.95
C ILE A 7 48.07 6.63 -37.35
N ILE A 8 47.39 7.48 -38.12
CA ILE A 8 46.16 8.16 -37.66
C ILE A 8 45.04 7.14 -37.39
N PHE A 9 44.88 6.16 -38.28
CA PHE A 9 43.83 5.15 -38.14
C PHE A 9 44.04 4.26 -36.91
N LEU A 10 45.29 3.84 -36.64
CA LEU A 10 45.63 3.07 -35.44
C LEU A 10 45.44 3.89 -34.16
N GLY A 11 45.74 5.20 -34.17
CA GLY A 11 45.51 6.08 -33.02
C GLY A 11 44.03 6.20 -32.65
N ILE A 12 43.15 6.35 -33.64
CA ILE A 12 41.69 6.43 -33.41
C ILE A 12 41.14 5.11 -32.87
N LEU A 13 41.60 3.98 -33.40
CA LEU A 13 41.15 2.66 -32.94
C LEU A 13 41.52 2.40 -31.47
N VAL A 14 42.72 2.77 -31.04
CA VAL A 14 43.16 2.64 -29.64
C VAL A 14 42.34 3.53 -28.72
N LEU A 15 42.05 4.77 -29.13
CA LEU A 15 41.19 5.68 -28.36
C LEU A 15 39.77 5.13 -28.21
N LEU A 16 39.18 4.56 -29.26
CA LEU A 16 37.86 3.93 -29.18
C LEU A 16 37.84 2.71 -28.25
N ILE A 17 38.87 1.86 -28.29
CA ILE A 17 38.96 0.70 -27.39
C ILE A 17 39.06 1.15 -25.92
N ILE A 18 39.82 2.21 -25.62
CA ILE A 18 39.91 2.76 -24.26
C ILE A 18 38.57 3.37 -23.83
N PHE A 19 37.90 4.11 -24.72
CA PHE A 19 36.64 4.78 -24.41
C PHE A 19 35.49 3.77 -24.18
N PHE A 20 35.42 2.70 -24.98
CA PHE A 20 34.42 1.64 -24.80
C PHE A 20 34.76 0.66 -23.67
N GLY A 21 36.05 0.42 -23.39
CA GLY A 21 36.49 -0.41 -22.27
C GLY A 21 36.25 0.21 -20.89
N PHE A 22 36.28 1.55 -20.78
CA PHE A 22 35.99 2.24 -19.51
C PHE A 22 34.50 2.38 -19.21
N TRP A 23 33.62 2.29 -20.22
CA TRP A 23 32.18 2.43 -20.00
C TRP A 23 31.53 1.14 -19.45
N SER A 24 32.15 -0.04 -19.61
CA SER A 24 31.53 -1.30 -19.20
C SER A 24 31.84 -1.76 -17.76
N SER A 25 32.47 -0.94 -16.90
CA SER A 25 33.01 -1.43 -15.62
C SER A 25 32.43 -0.83 -14.34
N ASN A 26 31.42 0.07 -14.40
CA ASN A 26 30.81 0.65 -13.20
C ASN A 26 29.28 0.45 -13.13
N GLN A 27 28.81 -0.77 -13.36
CA GLN A 27 27.57 -1.23 -12.72
C GLN A 27 27.97 -2.23 -11.64
N GLU A 28 28.46 -1.72 -10.51
CA GLU A 28 28.34 -2.47 -9.27
C GLU A 28 26.85 -2.62 -9.01
N SER A 29 26.31 -3.80 -9.30
CA SER A 29 25.04 -4.23 -8.74
C SER A 29 25.21 -4.19 -7.22
N GLU A 30 24.58 -3.23 -6.55
CA GLU A 30 24.45 -3.24 -5.10
C GLU A 30 23.85 -4.59 -4.71
N ILE A 31 24.64 -5.42 -4.03
CA ILE A 31 24.16 -6.68 -3.47
C ILE A 31 23.29 -6.28 -2.29
N ILE A 32 21.99 -6.13 -2.53
CA ILE A 32 21.00 -5.90 -1.49
C ILE A 32 21.07 -7.10 -0.54
N ASN A 33 21.39 -6.80 0.72
CA ASN A 33 21.59 -7.82 1.74
C ASN A 33 20.23 -8.43 2.08
N LYS A 34 20.10 -9.77 2.04
CA LYS A 34 18.83 -10.51 2.31
C LYS A 34 18.13 -10.10 3.62
N SER A 35 18.88 -9.53 4.57
CA SER A 35 18.36 -9.02 5.84
C SER A 35 17.54 -7.72 5.72
N GLN A 36 17.50 -7.07 4.55
CA GLN A 36 16.68 -5.90 4.28
C GLN A 36 15.31 -6.25 3.67
N CYS A 37 15.10 -7.51 3.31
CA CYS A 37 13.76 -8.04 3.03
C CYS A 37 13.10 -8.35 4.38
N LEU A 38 12.02 -7.67 4.72
CA LEU A 38 11.21 -8.05 5.88
C LEU A 38 10.76 -9.52 5.68
N PRO A 39 10.99 -10.41 6.66
CA PRO A 39 10.44 -11.74 6.58
C PRO A 39 8.93 -11.64 6.78
N ASN A 40 8.19 -12.38 5.95
CA ASN A 40 6.77 -12.75 6.13
C ASN A 40 5.73 -11.73 5.66
N TRP A 41 5.48 -11.70 4.35
CA TRP A 41 4.20 -11.23 3.78
C TRP A 41 3.50 -12.34 2.97
N CYS A 42 3.84 -13.59 3.25
CA CYS A 42 3.00 -14.74 2.92
C CYS A 42 2.47 -15.29 4.24
N PHE A 43 1.15 -15.21 4.43
CA PHE A 43 0.49 -15.93 5.50
C PHE A 43 0.77 -17.43 5.36
N ASP A 44 0.95 -18.11 6.49
CA ASP A 44 1.29 -19.54 6.61
C ASP A 44 0.29 -20.51 5.95
N SER A 45 -0.78 -20.00 5.33
CA SER A 45 -1.84 -20.79 4.69
C SER A 45 -1.70 -20.93 3.17
N LEU A 46 -0.85 -20.15 2.49
CA LEU A 46 -0.69 -20.26 1.04
C LEU A 46 0.63 -20.95 0.67
N ASN A 47 0.50 -22.05 -0.07
CA ASN A 47 1.64 -22.81 -0.54
C ASN A 47 2.44 -21.94 -1.53
N TRP A 48 3.76 -21.88 -1.40
CA TRP A 48 4.61 -20.91 -2.11
C TRP A 48 4.48 -20.96 -3.65
N SER A 49 4.02 -22.11 -4.17
CA SER A 49 3.72 -22.31 -5.59
C SER A 49 2.48 -21.57 -6.10
N GLU A 50 1.56 -21.13 -5.23
CA GLU A 50 0.31 -20.46 -5.61
C GLU A 50 0.49 -18.95 -5.73
N CYS A 51 1.29 -18.33 -4.86
CA CYS A 51 1.67 -16.92 -5.00
C CYS A 51 2.42 -16.62 -6.32
N ALA A 52 3.16 -17.60 -6.85
CA ALA A 52 3.93 -17.46 -8.09
C ALA A 52 3.09 -17.58 -9.37
N GLN A 53 1.83 -18.04 -9.30
CA GLN A 53 1.03 -18.32 -10.49
C GLN A 53 0.14 -17.17 -10.97
N VAL A 54 -0.12 -16.16 -10.12
CA VAL A 54 -0.96 -15.01 -10.50
C VAL A 54 -0.19 -14.02 -11.40
N GLY A 55 1.15 -14.06 -11.39
CA GLY A 55 2.01 -13.30 -12.29
C GLY A 55 2.73 -14.22 -13.27
N GLY A 56 2.18 -14.42 -14.46
CA GLY A 56 2.78 -15.21 -15.53
C GLY A 56 4.12 -14.64 -16.04
N ARG A 57 5.22 -14.95 -15.34
CA ARG A 57 6.57 -15.09 -15.89
C ARG A 57 7.51 -15.67 -14.82
N GLN A 58 7.88 -16.94 -14.99
CA GLN A 58 9.04 -17.53 -14.32
C GLN A 58 10.31 -16.82 -14.79
N THR A 59 10.79 -15.86 -14.02
CA THR A 59 12.22 -15.52 -14.02
C THR A 59 12.67 -15.56 -12.58
N ASP A 60 13.74 -16.31 -12.30
CA ASP A 60 14.41 -16.47 -10.99
C ASP A 60 15.06 -15.16 -10.47
N SER A 61 14.52 -14.02 -10.87
CA SER A 61 14.91 -12.71 -10.41
C SER A 61 14.16 -12.47 -9.10
N TYR A 62 14.84 -12.61 -7.97
CA TYR A 62 14.38 -12.02 -6.73
C TYR A 62 14.16 -10.53 -7.00
N LEU A 63 12.91 -10.12 -7.19
CA LEU A 63 12.52 -8.72 -7.19
C LEU A 63 12.65 -8.24 -5.74
N CYS A 64 13.89 -7.90 -5.36
CA CYS A 64 14.11 -6.94 -4.30
C CYS A 64 13.55 -5.62 -4.81
N VAL A 65 12.23 -5.42 -4.63
CA VAL A 65 11.63 -4.10 -4.79
C VAL A 65 12.40 -3.17 -3.86
N ASN A 66 13.10 -2.20 -4.45
CA ASN A 66 13.59 -1.04 -3.72
C ASN A 66 12.40 -0.51 -2.92
N PRO A 67 12.53 -0.19 -1.62
CA PRO A 67 11.41 0.32 -0.85
C PRO A 67 11.00 1.66 -1.45
N VAL A 68 10.03 1.63 -2.37
CA VAL A 68 9.52 2.86 -2.94
C VAL A 68 8.60 3.44 -1.88
N LYS A 69 9.21 4.34 -1.14
CA LYS A 69 8.68 5.16 -0.10
C LYS A 69 8.14 6.41 -0.84
N ILE A 70 6.97 6.99 -0.54
CA ILE A 70 6.46 7.21 0.81
C ILE A 70 4.96 7.57 0.74
N PRO A 71 4.12 6.86 1.50
CA PRO A 71 3.15 7.57 2.35
C PRO A 71 3.62 7.63 3.82
N GLY A 72 3.65 8.85 4.37
CA GLY A 72 3.91 9.20 5.77
C GLY A 72 5.29 8.88 6.41
N PRO A 73 5.45 9.19 7.71
CA PRO A 73 4.37 9.44 8.67
C PRO A 73 3.69 10.80 8.46
N PHE A 74 2.37 10.80 8.52
CA PHE A 74 1.53 11.99 8.50
C PHE A 74 0.98 12.29 9.89
N ASP A 75 0.80 13.58 10.18
CA ASP A 75 -0.06 14.02 11.27
C ASP A 75 -1.51 13.97 10.78
N ILE A 76 -2.35 13.11 11.38
CA ILE A 76 -3.73 12.92 10.92
C ILE A 76 -4.56 14.19 11.15
N SER A 77 -5.15 14.72 10.07
CA SER A 77 -6.11 15.83 10.09
C SER A 77 -7.54 15.29 10.05
N ILE A 78 -8.37 15.70 11.00
CA ILE A 78 -9.78 15.28 11.08
C ILE A 78 -10.69 16.45 10.70
N ILE A 79 -11.57 16.27 9.72
CA ILE A 79 -12.51 17.28 9.23
C ILE A 79 -13.94 16.78 9.45
N GLY A 80 -14.71 17.46 10.29
CA GLY A 80 -16.11 17.13 10.58
C GLY A 80 -16.63 17.89 11.80
N ASP A 81 -17.86 17.61 12.22
CA ASP A 81 -18.39 18.09 13.49
C ASP A 81 -17.63 17.55 14.73
N GLY A 82 -18.00 18.07 15.91
CA GLY A 82 -17.38 17.67 17.18
C GLY A 82 -17.52 16.18 17.51
N ASP A 83 -18.61 15.54 17.08
CA ASP A 83 -18.84 14.11 17.34
C ASP A 83 -17.94 13.23 16.49
N CYS A 84 -17.77 13.53 15.20
CA CYS A 84 -16.77 12.86 14.35
C CYS A 84 -15.37 13.02 14.89
N ILE A 85 -14.98 14.25 15.26
CA ILE A 85 -13.64 14.50 15.79
C ILE A 85 -13.41 13.68 17.04
N LYS A 86 -14.37 13.68 17.97
CA LYS A 86 -14.27 12.91 19.22
C LYS A 86 -14.14 11.41 18.94
N LYS A 87 -15.03 10.83 18.13
CA LYS A 87 -15.07 9.39 17.85
C LYS A 87 -13.86 8.91 17.05
N THR A 88 -13.42 9.71 16.08
CA THR A 88 -12.19 9.43 15.31
C THR A 88 -10.98 9.40 16.23
N ASN A 89 -10.85 10.36 17.15
CA ASN A 89 -9.78 10.34 18.15
C ASN A 89 -9.87 9.12 19.07
N GLN A 90 -11.06 8.74 19.54
CA GLN A 90 -11.23 7.55 20.38
C GLN A 90 -10.75 6.27 19.66
N ALA A 91 -11.08 6.11 18.39
CA ALA A 91 -10.65 4.96 17.58
C ALA A 91 -9.13 4.99 17.28
N LEU A 92 -8.55 6.16 17.00
CA LEU A 92 -7.11 6.32 16.81
C LEU A 92 -6.33 6.07 18.10
N ASP A 93 -6.82 6.54 19.24
CA ASP A 93 -6.23 6.28 20.57
C ASP A 93 -6.28 4.79 20.90
N LEU A 94 -7.40 4.11 20.60
CA LEU A 94 -7.53 2.67 20.76
C LEU A 94 -6.49 1.91 19.93
N LEU A 95 -6.32 2.25 18.64
CA LEU A 95 -5.25 1.67 17.81
C LEU A 95 -3.87 1.91 18.41
N LYS A 96 -3.59 3.15 18.83
CA LYS A 96 -2.30 3.53 19.39
C LYS A 96 -1.98 2.78 20.69
N GLU A 97 -2.98 2.49 21.51
CA GLU A 97 -2.83 1.73 22.75
C GLU A 97 -2.67 0.23 22.48
N LYS A 98 -3.57 -0.36 21.69
CA LYS A 98 -3.69 -1.82 21.54
C LYS A 98 -2.82 -2.40 20.42
N SER A 99 -2.57 -1.63 19.37
CA SER A 99 -1.70 -2.04 18.27
C SER A 99 -0.90 -0.86 17.69
N PRO A 100 0.16 -0.41 18.39
CA PRO A 100 0.97 0.73 17.98
C PRO A 100 1.55 0.61 16.55
N SER A 101 1.86 -0.61 16.10
CA SER A 101 2.36 -0.84 14.74
C SER A 101 1.30 -0.57 13.68
N ASP A 102 0.03 -0.93 13.95
CA ASP A 102 -1.08 -0.71 13.03
C ASP A 102 -1.48 0.79 13.04
N TYR A 103 -1.34 1.49 14.17
CA TYR A 103 -1.43 2.95 14.20
C TYR A 103 -0.37 3.61 13.30
N VAL A 104 0.89 3.17 13.39
CA VAL A 104 1.96 3.67 12.50
C VAL A 104 1.62 3.41 11.03
N TYR A 105 1.10 2.21 10.72
CA TYR A 105 0.63 1.87 9.38
C TYR A 105 -0.46 2.83 8.90
N VAL A 106 -1.47 3.11 9.72
CA VAL A 106 -2.51 4.11 9.42
C VAL A 106 -1.89 5.49 9.17
N THR A 107 -0.99 5.97 10.02
CA THR A 107 -0.35 7.29 9.80
C THR A 107 0.57 7.34 8.59
N ASN A 108 1.01 6.20 8.08
CA ASN A 108 1.72 6.15 6.82
C ASN A 108 0.73 6.37 5.67
N TYR A 109 -0.41 5.71 5.68
CA TYR A 109 -1.28 5.64 4.51
C TYR A 109 -2.57 6.47 4.59
N ILE A 110 -2.81 7.18 5.69
CA ILE A 110 -3.94 8.10 5.87
C ILE A 110 -3.43 9.42 6.44
N HIS A 111 -3.74 10.52 5.74
CA HIS A 111 -3.45 11.87 6.21
C HIS A 111 -4.72 12.59 6.68
N THR A 112 -5.79 12.56 5.90
CA THR A 112 -7.04 13.25 6.25
C THR A 112 -8.16 12.25 6.47
N ILE A 113 -8.91 12.40 7.56
CA ILE A 113 -10.18 11.70 7.80
C ILE A 113 -11.29 12.75 7.76
N GLU A 114 -12.25 12.59 6.86
CA GLU A 114 -13.34 13.55 6.65
C GLU A 114 -14.69 12.87 6.92
N CYS A 115 -15.50 13.45 7.82
CA CYS A 115 -16.85 12.98 8.14
C CYS A 115 -17.91 14.03 7.77
N PRO A 116 -18.22 14.19 6.49
CA PRO A 116 -19.19 15.17 6.02
C PRO A 116 -20.63 14.73 6.33
N GLU A 117 -21.52 15.71 6.48
CA GLU A 117 -22.92 15.49 6.90
C GLU A 117 -23.81 14.94 5.77
N ASP A 118 -23.57 15.36 4.51
CA ASP A 118 -24.44 15.09 3.36
C ASP A 118 -23.75 14.24 2.28
N ILE A 119 -23.34 13.02 2.62
CA ILE A 119 -22.82 12.07 1.63
C ILE A 119 -23.90 11.03 1.30
N TYR A 120 -24.74 11.36 0.33
CA TYR A 120 -25.55 10.37 -0.39
C TYR A 120 -24.84 9.87 -1.68
N SER A 121 -23.55 10.17 -1.87
CA SER A 121 -22.88 9.99 -3.16
C SER A 121 -21.40 9.57 -3.12
N ILE A 122 -20.85 9.30 -1.94
CA ILE A 122 -19.47 8.83 -1.81
C ILE A 122 -19.55 7.54 -1.03
N ASN A 123 -19.27 6.42 -1.70
CA ASN A 123 -19.06 5.14 -1.03
C ASN A 123 -18.05 5.39 0.10
N SER A 124 -18.36 4.94 1.31
CA SER A 124 -17.37 4.91 2.40
C SER A 124 -16.11 4.22 1.88
N GLY A 125 -14.96 4.80 2.20
CA GLY A 125 -13.68 4.27 1.78
C GLY A 125 -13.13 4.74 0.43
N LEU A 126 -12.03 4.13 0.04
CA LEU A 126 -11.30 4.45 -1.19
C LEU A 126 -11.88 3.77 -2.45
N GLY A 127 -12.86 2.88 -2.30
CA GLY A 127 -13.44 2.02 -3.36
C GLY A 127 -14.19 2.72 -4.50
N GLY A 128 -14.13 4.05 -4.62
CA GLY A 128 -14.73 4.78 -5.74
C GLY A 128 -14.16 6.16 -6.02
N ILE A 129 -13.27 6.67 -5.16
CA ILE A 129 -12.65 7.99 -5.33
C ILE A 129 -11.24 7.79 -5.84
N LYS A 130 -10.81 8.61 -6.81
CA LYS A 130 -9.38 8.69 -7.19
C LYS A 130 -8.56 8.90 -5.93
N ILE A 131 -7.62 8.00 -5.64
CA ILE A 131 -6.71 8.16 -4.50
C ILE A 131 -6.05 9.55 -4.59
N GLN A 132 -6.19 10.33 -3.52
CA GLN A 132 -5.64 11.68 -3.43
C GLN A 132 -4.28 11.63 -2.75
N TYR A 133 -3.40 12.57 -3.10
CA TYR A 133 -2.20 12.86 -2.34
C TYR A 133 -2.31 14.26 -1.70
N PRO A 134 -2.23 14.39 -0.37
CA PRO A 134 -2.03 13.30 0.59
C PRO A 134 -3.29 12.41 0.74
N PRO A 135 -3.17 11.15 1.21
CA PRO A 135 -4.29 10.21 1.28
C PRO A 135 -5.44 10.70 2.15
N ARG A 136 -6.68 10.61 1.63
CA ARG A 136 -7.90 11.03 2.34
C ARG A 136 -8.88 9.89 2.45
N PHE A 137 -9.39 9.68 3.65
CA PHE A 137 -10.47 8.75 3.97
C PHE A 137 -11.75 9.53 4.25
N TYR A 138 -12.86 9.06 3.67
CA TYR A 138 -14.20 9.64 3.88
C TYR A 138 -15.05 8.65 4.67
N PHE A 139 -15.62 9.13 5.76
CA PHE A 139 -16.52 8.36 6.61
C PHE A 139 -17.92 8.96 6.60
N ASN A 140 -18.94 8.17 6.25
CA ASN A 140 -20.32 8.63 6.24
C ASN A 140 -20.99 8.46 7.61
N LYS A 141 -21.44 9.57 8.21
CA LYS A 141 -22.18 9.56 9.49
C LYS A 141 -23.61 9.04 9.39
N GLY A 142 -24.21 9.08 8.19
CA GLY A 142 -25.63 8.88 7.96
C GLY A 142 -26.12 7.44 8.14
N GLU A 143 -25.23 6.47 8.25
CA GLU A 143 -25.59 5.11 8.61
C GLU A 143 -25.79 5.02 10.14
N GLU A 144 -27.02 5.33 10.56
CA GLU A 144 -27.49 5.24 11.94
C GLU A 144 -27.21 3.85 12.54
N GLY A 145 -26.09 3.69 13.25
CA GLY A 145 -25.82 2.44 13.96
C GLY A 145 -24.41 2.29 14.53
N TYR A 146 -23.40 2.87 13.89
CA TYR A 146 -22.01 2.47 14.12
C TYR A 146 -21.25 3.23 15.22
N TYR A 147 -21.89 3.78 16.26
CA TYR A 147 -21.19 4.70 17.17
C TYR A 147 -21.62 4.79 18.64
N ASN A 148 -22.43 3.86 19.12
CA ASN A 148 -22.99 3.95 20.48
C ASN A 148 -22.40 2.93 21.46
N SER A 149 -21.55 2.02 20.98
CA SER A 149 -20.94 0.96 21.78
C SER A 149 -19.40 0.94 21.69
N GLU A 150 -18.77 0.21 22.59
CA GLU A 150 -17.33 -0.06 22.52
C GLU A 150 -16.98 -0.87 21.25
N GLN A 151 -17.83 -1.83 20.87
CA GLN A 151 -17.68 -2.63 19.66
C GLN A 151 -17.69 -1.76 18.39
N ASP A 152 -18.41 -0.65 18.42
CA ASP A 152 -18.41 0.33 17.34
C ASP A 152 -17.09 1.09 17.23
N THR A 153 -16.46 1.41 18.37
CA THR A 153 -15.14 2.05 18.39
C THR A 153 -14.05 1.10 17.89
N ILE A 154 -14.15 -0.18 18.26
CA ILE A 154 -13.27 -1.25 17.77
C ILE A 154 -13.42 -1.41 16.25
N TRP A 155 -14.65 -1.48 15.76
CA TRP A 155 -14.91 -1.57 14.33
C TRP A 155 -14.37 -0.34 13.59
N PHE A 156 -14.62 0.88 14.10
CA PHE A 156 -14.15 2.10 13.47
C PHE A 156 -12.61 2.20 13.43
N ALA A 157 -11.95 1.77 14.51
CA ALA A 157 -10.50 1.61 14.54
C ALA A 157 -9.99 0.63 13.48
N SER A 158 -10.66 -0.52 13.32
CA SER A 158 -10.31 -1.51 12.29
C SER A 158 -10.47 -0.97 10.87
N ALA A 159 -11.50 -0.15 10.63
CA ALA A 159 -11.77 0.45 9.33
C ALA A 159 -10.63 1.37 8.87
N PHE A 160 -9.95 2.09 9.78
CA PHE A 160 -8.78 2.88 9.38
C PHE A 160 -7.64 2.01 8.85
N VAL A 161 -7.43 0.81 9.41
CA VAL A 161 -6.39 -0.11 8.94
C VAL A 161 -6.76 -0.70 7.58
N HIS A 162 -8.04 -1.04 7.38
CA HIS A 162 -8.58 -1.48 6.09
C HIS A 162 -8.34 -0.43 4.99
N GLU A 163 -8.64 0.83 5.26
CA GLU A 163 -8.46 1.92 4.29
C GLU A 163 -6.99 2.26 4.04
N ALA A 164 -6.17 2.18 5.10
CA ALA A 164 -4.72 2.27 4.96
C ALA A 164 -4.17 1.14 4.06
N CYS A 165 -4.79 -0.05 4.09
CA CYS A 165 -4.46 -1.16 3.20
C CYS A 165 -4.73 -0.85 1.72
N HIS A 166 -5.90 -0.32 1.37
CA HIS A 166 -6.17 0.10 -0.01
C HIS A 166 -5.19 1.17 -0.49
N SER A 167 -4.89 2.16 0.35
CA SER A 167 -3.86 3.16 0.04
C SER A 167 -2.48 2.53 -0.17
N ASN A 168 -2.07 1.59 0.69
CA ASN A 168 -0.81 0.88 0.55
C ASN A 168 -0.71 0.11 -0.77
N LEU A 169 -1.74 -0.67 -1.11
CA LEU A 169 -1.79 -1.41 -2.37
C LEU A 169 -1.67 -0.47 -3.58
N TYR A 170 -2.40 0.64 -3.57
CA TYR A 170 -2.32 1.64 -4.63
C TYR A 170 -0.92 2.22 -4.79
N TYR A 171 -0.30 2.69 -3.70
CA TYR A 171 1.01 3.33 -3.78
C TYR A 171 2.10 2.33 -4.16
N ASN A 172 2.06 1.10 -3.65
CA ASN A 172 2.99 0.05 -4.07
C ASN A 172 2.87 -0.21 -5.57
N TYR A 173 1.65 -0.42 -6.07
CA TYR A 173 1.43 -0.62 -7.50
C TYR A 173 1.92 0.58 -8.33
N PHE A 174 1.52 1.80 -7.95
CA PHE A 174 1.92 3.03 -8.62
C PHE A 174 3.44 3.13 -8.74
N PHE A 175 4.13 2.85 -7.64
CA PHE A 175 5.56 3.00 -7.55
C PHE A 175 6.36 1.87 -8.21
N GLU A 176 5.83 0.65 -8.25
CA GLU A 176 6.44 -0.47 -8.96
C GLU A 176 6.28 -0.34 -10.48
N ASN A 177 5.21 0.33 -10.93
CA ASN A 177 4.83 0.41 -12.34
C ASN A 177 5.03 1.81 -12.96
N GLN A 178 5.90 2.64 -12.36
CA GLN A 178 6.17 4.06 -12.69
C GLN A 178 6.40 4.37 -14.19
N GLU A 179 6.73 3.38 -15.02
CA GLU A 179 6.97 3.57 -16.45
C GLU A 179 5.69 3.55 -17.32
N VAL A 180 4.56 3.07 -16.79
CA VAL A 180 3.37 2.75 -17.60
C VAL A 180 2.24 3.77 -17.47
N TYR A 181 2.19 4.53 -16.38
CA TYR A 181 1.05 5.39 -16.07
C TYR A 181 1.44 6.87 -16.00
N THR A 182 0.92 7.67 -16.93
CA THR A 182 0.66 9.10 -16.65
C THR A 182 -0.30 9.18 -15.46
N ASP A 183 -0.28 10.25 -14.65
CA ASP A 183 -1.04 10.53 -13.39
C ASP A 183 -2.52 10.05 -13.26
N SER A 184 -3.10 9.45 -14.29
CA SER A 184 -4.36 8.74 -14.27
C SER A 184 -4.18 7.27 -14.62
N GLN A 185 -4.34 6.43 -13.58
CA GLN A 185 -4.96 5.09 -13.58
C GLN A 185 -4.05 3.94 -13.14
N VAL A 186 -3.68 3.92 -11.86
CA VAL A 186 -3.56 2.62 -11.18
C VAL A 186 -4.89 1.89 -11.39
N PRO A 187 -4.91 0.66 -11.95
CA PRO A 187 -6.14 -0.09 -12.17
C PRO A 187 -6.82 -0.34 -10.83
N MET A 188 -8.15 -0.21 -10.80
CA MET A 188 -8.91 -0.35 -9.55
C MET A 188 -8.73 -1.74 -8.94
N GLU A 189 -8.55 -2.75 -9.80
CA GLU A 189 -8.25 -4.14 -9.44
C GLU A 189 -6.96 -4.29 -8.62
N ALA A 190 -6.00 -3.38 -8.76
CA ALA A 190 -4.73 -3.47 -8.02
C ALA A 190 -4.86 -3.05 -6.56
N TYR A 191 -5.90 -2.29 -6.18
CA TYR A 191 -6.02 -1.74 -4.84
C TYR A 191 -7.43 -1.82 -4.25
N SER A 192 -8.45 -2.24 -5.00
CA SER A 192 -9.84 -2.41 -4.57
C SER A 192 -10.45 -3.54 -5.42
N LEU A 193 -11.78 -3.56 -5.59
CA LEU A 193 -12.54 -4.66 -6.17
C LEU A 193 -12.28 -5.98 -5.43
N GLU A 194 -12.78 -7.09 -5.93
CA GLU A 194 -12.78 -8.39 -5.23
C GLU A 194 -11.42 -8.75 -4.58
N TYR A 195 -10.32 -8.68 -5.34
CA TYR A 195 -9.00 -9.02 -4.80
C TYR A 195 -8.52 -8.06 -3.71
N GLY A 196 -8.59 -6.74 -3.97
CA GLY A 196 -8.13 -5.73 -3.02
C GLY A 196 -8.99 -5.70 -1.74
N GLU A 197 -10.31 -5.83 -1.89
CA GLU A 197 -11.25 -5.89 -0.78
C GLU A 197 -11.02 -7.14 0.07
N HIS A 198 -10.91 -8.35 -0.52
CA HIS A 198 -10.63 -9.56 0.25
C HIS A 198 -9.32 -9.46 1.04
N TYR A 199 -8.25 -8.97 0.39
CA TYR A 199 -6.98 -8.79 1.07
C TYR A 199 -7.09 -7.79 2.23
N CYS A 200 -7.73 -6.64 2.02
CA CYS A 200 -7.87 -5.64 3.06
C CYS A 200 -8.89 -6.02 4.15
N GLN A 201 -9.85 -6.89 3.85
CA GLN A 201 -10.74 -7.52 4.83
C GLN A 201 -9.98 -8.51 5.73
N ASP A 202 -9.07 -9.32 5.18
CA ASP A 202 -8.20 -10.18 5.99
C ASP A 202 -7.34 -9.34 6.95
N VAL A 203 -6.77 -8.23 6.46
CA VAL A 203 -6.04 -7.29 7.31
C VAL A 203 -6.95 -6.71 8.40
N GLN A 204 -8.20 -6.35 8.06
CA GLN A 204 -9.19 -5.84 9.00
C GLN A 204 -9.57 -6.87 10.07
N TYR A 205 -9.76 -8.13 9.67
CA TYR A 205 -10.05 -9.24 10.58
C TYR A 205 -8.93 -9.46 11.60
N GLU A 206 -7.67 -9.43 11.15
CA GLU A 206 -6.52 -9.55 12.04
C GLU A 206 -6.44 -8.41 13.07
N ILE A 207 -6.73 -7.16 12.68
CA ILE A 207 -6.77 -6.06 13.65
C ILE A 207 -7.98 -6.17 14.59
N LEU A 208 -9.16 -6.60 14.11
CA LEU A 208 -10.33 -6.83 14.96
C LEU A 208 -10.02 -7.83 16.09
N LYS A 209 -9.29 -8.91 15.80
CA LYS A 209 -8.78 -9.84 16.84
C LYS A 209 -7.89 -9.14 17.86
N LYS A 210 -6.91 -8.35 17.41
CA LYS A 210 -5.98 -7.64 18.31
C LYS A 210 -6.70 -6.62 19.20
N LEU A 211 -7.76 -6.00 18.69
CA LEU A 211 -8.57 -5.01 19.41
C LEU A 211 -9.61 -5.65 20.35
N GLY A 212 -9.77 -6.98 20.34
CA GLY A 212 -10.73 -7.68 21.18
C GLY A 212 -12.18 -7.56 20.70
N ALA A 213 -12.39 -7.49 19.37
CA ALA A 213 -13.72 -7.57 18.80
C ALA A 213 -14.37 -8.92 19.14
N GLU A 214 -15.66 -8.91 19.44
CA GLU A 214 -16.46 -10.10 19.71
C GLU A 214 -17.84 -9.99 19.02
N GLY A 215 -18.49 -11.14 18.77
CA GLY A 215 -19.86 -11.19 18.24
C GLY A 215 -19.97 -10.79 16.76
N TYR A 216 -21.05 -10.09 16.40
CA TYR A 216 -21.41 -9.81 15.01
C TYR A 216 -20.28 -9.12 14.20
N ASN A 217 -19.61 -8.14 14.79
CA ASN A 217 -18.51 -7.41 14.14
C ASN A 217 -17.29 -8.30 13.87
N PHE A 218 -17.17 -9.44 14.54
CA PHE A 218 -16.12 -10.43 14.33
C PHE A 218 -16.55 -11.51 13.32
N ASP A 219 -17.73 -12.06 13.53
CA ASP A 219 -18.28 -13.16 12.72
C ASP A 219 -18.54 -12.71 11.26
N HIS A 220 -18.94 -11.45 11.07
CA HIS A 220 -19.21 -10.88 9.75
C HIS A 220 -17.96 -10.92 8.85
N PHE A 221 -16.78 -10.65 9.41
CA PHE A 221 -15.50 -10.61 8.67
C PHE A 221 -14.80 -11.98 8.60
N HIS A 222 -15.29 -13.00 9.30
CA HIS A 222 -14.72 -14.35 9.20
C HIS A 222 -15.18 -15.08 7.92
N ASP A 223 -16.38 -14.77 7.41
CA ASP A 223 -17.00 -15.48 6.29
C ASP A 223 -16.94 -14.65 5.00
N VAL A 224 -15.71 -14.39 4.56
CA VAL A 224 -15.37 -13.50 3.43
C VAL A 224 -16.02 -13.95 2.11
N ASP A 225 -16.32 -15.24 1.96
CA ASP A 225 -16.92 -15.84 0.77
C ASP A 225 -18.37 -15.39 0.46
N ASN A 226 -19.06 -14.75 1.42
CA ASN A 226 -20.50 -14.42 1.31
C ASN A 226 -20.81 -12.97 0.89
N TRP A 227 -19.80 -12.19 0.48
CA TRP A 227 -19.94 -10.74 0.31
C TRP A 227 -20.20 -10.27 -1.13
N TRP A 228 -20.16 -11.18 -2.11
CA TRP A 228 -20.36 -10.88 -3.54
C TRP A 228 -21.53 -11.67 -4.17
#